data_AF-V4NX24-F1
#
_entry.id   AF-V4NX24-F1
#
_cell.length_a   1.000
_cell.length_b   1.000
_cell.length_c   1.000
_cell.angle_alpha   90.00
_cell.angle_beta   90.00
_cell.angle_gamma   90.00
#
_symmetry.space_group_name_H-M   'P 1'
#
loop_
_entity.id
_entity.type
_entity.pdbx_description
1 polymer ?
#
loop_
_entity_poly.entity_id
_entity_poly.type
_entity_poly.pdbx_seq_one_letter_code
_entity_poly.pdbx_strand_id
1 'polypeptide(L)' 'MNSIDRQTLASFFEDWLFGRDVRHQWDGLIVTHYRDDVMENARIEFVRITLRYNTVQSLTDLDRERVLSLVYKLRNTEK' A
#
# COMPACT_ATOMS: atom_id res chain seq x y z
N MET A 1 1.70 -19.07 -8.80
CA MET A 1 2.00 -17.68 -8.39
C MET A 1 0.95 -17.27 -7.37
N ASN A 2 1.36 -16.93 -6.14
CA ASN A 2 0.44 -16.38 -5.14
C ASN A 2 0.01 -15.00 -5.62
N SER A 3 -1.26 -14.83 -5.97
CA SER A 3 -1.82 -13.52 -6.28
C SER A 3 -2.11 -12.80 -4.98
N ILE A 4 -1.54 -11.61 -4.79
CA ILE A 4 -1.99 -10.68 -3.75
C ILE A 4 -3.38 -10.19 -4.15
N ASP A 5 -4.34 -10.25 -3.25
CA ASP A 5 -5.67 -9.67 -3.43
C ASP A 5 -5.77 -8.27 -2.82
N ARG A 6 -6.89 -7.56 -3.09
CA ARG A 6 -7.11 -6.18 -2.61
C ARG A 6 -7.00 -6.05 -1.10
N GLN A 7 -7.46 -7.06 -0.36
CA GLN A 7 -7.44 -7.05 1.11
C GLN A 7 -6.02 -7.20 1.65
N THR A 8 -5.25 -8.13 1.09
CA THR A 8 -3.85 -8.33 1.45
C THR A 8 -3.03 -7.06 1.17
N LEU A 9 -3.25 -6.42 0.02
CA LEU A 9 -2.59 -5.16 -0.33
C LEU A 9 -2.97 -4.02 0.63
N ALA A 10 -4.26 -3.90 0.96
CA ALA A 10 -4.74 -2.90 1.91
C ALA A 10 -4.16 -3.09 3.32
N SER A 11 -4.13 -4.34 3.81
CA SER A 11 -3.53 -4.68 5.11
C SER A 11 -2.04 -4.33 5.15
N PHE A 12 -1.30 -4.59 4.08
CA PHE A 12 0.11 -4.22 4.01
C PHE A 12 0.32 -2.70 4.10
N PHE A 13 -0.48 -1.88 3.40
CA PHE A 13 -0.40 -0.42 3.51
C PHE A 13 -0.73 0.08 4.92
N GLU A 14 -1.75 -0.51 5.55
CA GLU A 14 -2.18 -0.18 6.90
C GLU A 14 -1.11 -0.57 7.94
N ASP A 15 -0.56 -1.79 7.83
CA ASP A 15 0.51 -2.27 8.69
C ASP A 15 1.76 -1.39 8.59
N TRP A 16 2.14 -1.00 7.38
CA TRP A 16 3.21 -0.01 7.16
C TRP A 16 2.86 1.32 7.83
N LEU A 17 1.66 1.87 7.60
CA LEU A 17 1.24 3.17 8.15
C LEU A 17 1.25 3.21 9.70
N PHE A 18 1.01 2.07 10.35
CA PHE A 18 1.07 1.95 11.81
C PHE A 18 2.45 1.51 12.33
N GLY A 19 3.48 1.50 11.48
CA GLY A 19 4.86 1.22 11.86
C GLY A 19 5.12 -0.25 12.22
N ARG A 20 4.28 -1.17 11.73
CA ARG A 20 4.52 -2.62 11.87
C ARG A 20 5.58 -3.06 10.85
N ASP A 21 6.36 -4.07 11.21
CA ASP A 21 7.43 -4.57 10.34
C ASP A 21 6.86 -5.33 9.13
N VAL A 22 6.92 -4.69 7.96
CA VAL A 22 6.48 -5.26 6.68
C VAL A 22 7.64 -5.47 5.70
N ARG A 23 8.90 -5.38 6.15
CA ARG A 23 10.08 -5.42 5.26
C ARG A 23 10.13 -6.69 4.40
N HIS A 24 9.73 -7.82 4.97
CA HIS A 24 9.69 -9.10 4.26
C HIS A 24 8.61 -9.20 3.19
N GLN A 25 7.59 -8.33 3.24
CA GLN A 25 6.50 -8.27 2.27
C GLN A 25 6.73 -7.20 1.19
N TRP A 26 7.74 -6.34 1.37
CA TRP A 26 8.04 -5.20 0.49
C TRP A 26 8.50 -5.64 -0.92
N ASP A 27 9.41 -6.60 -0.99
CA ASP A 27 9.86 -7.13 -2.28
C ASP A 27 8.68 -7.77 -3.03
N GLY A 28 7.84 -8.52 -2.31
CA GLY A 28 6.61 -9.11 -2.83
C GLY A 28 5.64 -8.06 -3.38
N LEU A 29 5.47 -6.93 -2.69
CA LEU A 29 4.65 -5.82 -3.17
C LEU A 29 5.12 -5.31 -4.54
N ILE A 30 6.43 -5.10 -4.71
CA ILE A 30 7.02 -4.46 -5.90
C ILE A 30 6.93 -5.38 -7.13
N VAL A 31 7.24 -6.67 -6.98
CA VAL A 31 7.33 -7.60 -8.12
C VAL A 31 5.99 -8.24 -8.51
N THR A 32 4.97 -8.10 -7.65
CA THR A 32 3.66 -8.69 -7.91
C THR A 32 2.96 -7.99 -9.06
N HIS A 33 2.48 -8.77 -10.02
CA HIS A 33 1.54 -8.29 -11.03
C HIS A 33 0.13 -8.24 -10.42
N TYR A 34 -0.44 -7.04 -10.39
CA TYR A 34 -1.77 -6.82 -9.85
C TYR A 34 -2.86 -7.09 -10.90
N ARG A 35 -3.99 -7.62 -10.43
CA ARG A 35 -5.07 -8.12 -11.29
C ARG A 35 -5.94 -7.03 -11.91
N ASP A 36 -5.87 -5.81 -11.38
CA ASP A 36 -6.68 -4.68 -11.82
C ASP A 36 -5.95 -3.34 -11.63
N ASP A 37 -6.41 -2.32 -12.38
CA ASP A 37 -5.82 -0.99 -12.37
C ASP A 37 -5.95 -0.29 -11.03
N VAL A 38 -6.94 -0.65 -10.20
CA VAL A 38 -7.14 -0.04 -8.88
C VAL A 38 -6.00 -0.45 -7.96
N MET A 39 -5.66 -1.74 -7.96
CA MET A 39 -4.53 -2.28 -7.21
C MET A 39 -3.19 -1.74 -7.72
N GLU A 40 -2.99 -1.71 -9.05
CA GLU A 40 -1.73 -1.23 -9.64
C GLU A 40 -1.50 0.26 -9.33
N ASN A 41 -2.53 1.10 -9.51
CA ASN A 41 -2.44 2.52 -9.18
C ASN A 41 -2.19 2.75 -7.69
N ALA A 42 -2.87 1.99 -6.82
CA ALA A 42 -2.66 2.10 -5.38
C ALA A 42 -1.23 1.71 -4.97
N ARG A 43 -0.66 0.65 -5.55
CA ARG A 43 0.74 0.26 -5.37
C ARG A 43 1.70 1.37 -5.80
N ILE A 44 1.52 1.91 -7.00
CA ILE A 44 2.40 2.95 -7.54
C ILE A 44 2.38 4.19 -6.64
N GLU A 45 1.19 4.64 -6.22
CA GLU A 45 1.05 5.80 -5.36
C GLU A 45 1.67 5.57 -3.98
N PHE A 46 1.42 4.40 -3.38
CA PHE A 46 2.03 4.02 -2.12
C PHE A 46 3.56 3.95 -2.19
N VAL A 47 4.12 3.34 -3.25
CA VAL A 47 5.58 3.31 -3.49
C VAL A 47 6.14 4.72 -3.63
N ARG A 48 5.44 5.65 -4.31
CA ARG A 48 5.89 7.05 -4.41
C ARG A 48 5.94 7.76 -3.07
N ILE A 49 4.97 7.51 -2.20
CA ILE A 49 4.94 8.07 -0.84
C ILE A 49 6.11 7.49 -0.03
N THR A 50 6.27 6.17 -0.02
CA THR A 50 7.33 5.51 0.76
C THR A 50 8.75 5.82 0.26
N LEU A 51 8.97 6.01 -1.04
CA LEU A 51 10.28 6.46 -1.55
C LEU A 51 10.63 7.89 -1.13
N ARG A 52 9.63 8.72 -0.80
CA ARG A 52 9.86 10.06 -0.25
C ARG A 52 10.23 10.02 1.23
N TYR A 53 9.85 8.97 1.95
CA TYR A 53 9.99 8.86 3.40
C TYR A 53 10.58 7.51 3.81
N ASN A 54 11.82 7.53 4.30
CA ASN A 54 12.48 6.32 4.81
C ASN A 54 11.77 5.71 6.03
N THR A 55 10.96 6.49 6.75
CA THR A 55 10.18 6.02 7.88
C THR A 55 8.80 6.68 7.96
N VAL A 56 7.84 5.97 8.55
CA VAL A 56 6.46 6.43 8.77
C VAL A 56 6.42 7.65 9.69
N GLN A 57 7.38 7.79 10.61
CA GLN A 57 7.46 8.95 11.50
C GLN A 57 7.69 10.27 10.74
N SER A 58 8.20 10.21 9.51
CA SER A 58 8.45 11.39 8.67
C SER A 58 7.27 11.78 7.77
N LEU A 59 6.17 11.02 7.77
CA LEU A 59 4.99 11.32 6.97
C LEU A 59 4.29 12.59 7.47
N THR A 60 3.92 13.45 6.53
CA THR A 60 2.99 14.56 6.81
C THR A 60 1.58 14.02 7.03
N ASP A 61 0.71 14.80 7.67
CA ASP A 61 -0.70 14.42 7.85
C ASP A 61 -1.40 14.16 6.51
N LEU A 62 -1.09 14.96 5.48
CA LEU A 62 -1.62 14.76 4.13
C LEU A 62 -1.18 13.42 3.52
N ASP A 63 0.06 13.00 3.73
CA ASP A 63 0.54 11.71 3.23
C ASP A 63 -0.12 10.54 3.98
N ARG A 64 -0.35 10.70 5.29
CA ARG A 64 -1.10 9.71 6.09
C ARG A 64 -2.53 9.56 5.57
N GLU A 65 -3.22 10.67 5.34
CA GLU A 65 -4.58 10.68 4.78
C GLU A 65 -4.64 10.03 3.40
N ARG A 66 -3.63 10.27 2.54
CA ARG A 66 -3.53 9.61 1.24
C ARG A 66 -3.39 8.10 1.38
N VAL A 67 -2.49 7.61 2.24
CA VAL A 67 -2.34 6.17 2.47
C VAL A 67 -3.65 5.55 3.00
N LEU A 68 -4.34 6.22 3.93
CA LEU A 68 -5.66 5.78 4.42
C LEU A 68 -6.71 5.76 3.30
N SER A 69 -6.70 6.75 2.41
CA SER A 69 -7.59 6.80 1.24
C SER A 69 -7.34 5.62 0.28
N LEU A 70 -6.08 5.26 0.05
CA LEU A 70 -5.70 4.07 -0.74
C LEU A 70 -6.23 2.79 -0.09
N VAL A 71 -6.06 2.63 1.22
CA VAL A 71 -6.60 1.50 1.99
C VAL A 71 -8.12 1.43 1.84
N TYR A 72 -8.82 2.55 2.01
CA TYR A 72 -10.27 2.61 1.84
C TYR A 72 -10.68 2.23 0.42
N LYS A 73 -10.01 2.76 -0.61
CA LYS A 73 -10.29 2.44 -2.02
C LYS A 73 -10.10 0.95 -2.30
N LEU A 74 -9.02 0.34 -1.84
CA LEU A 74 -8.78 -1.08 -2.02
C LEU A 74 -9.85 -1.96 -1.38
N ARG A 75 -10.33 -1.58 -0.18
CA ARG A 75 -11.36 -2.32 0.57
C ARG A 75 -12.77 -2.17 -0.02
N ASN A 76 -13.10 -0.98 -0.54
CA ASN A 76 -14.48 -0.61 -0.89
C ASN A 76 -14.71 -0.48 -2.39
N THR A 77 -13.69 -0.65 -3.24
CA THR A 77 -13.95 -0.78 -4.66
C THR A 77 -14.61 -2.14 -4.89
N GLU A 78 -15.92 -2.14 -5.07
CA GLU A 78 -16.68 -3.29 -5.54
C GLU A 78 -16.23 -3.65 -6.97
N LYS A 79 -16.24 -4.94 -7.30
CA LYS A 79 -16.08 -5.41 -8.68
C LYS A 79 -17.39 -5.25 -9.43
#